data_AF-A0A7C2YJ87-F1
#
_entry.id   AF-A0A7C2YJ87-F1
#
_cell.length_a   1.000
_cell.length_b   1.000
_cell.length_c   1.000
_cell.angle_alpha   90.00
_cell.angle_beta   90.00
_cell.angle_gamma   90.00
#
_symmetry.space_group_name_H-M   'P 1'
#
loop_
_entity.id
_entity.type
_entity.pdbx_description
1 polymer ?
#
loop_
_entity_poly.entity_id
_entity_poly.type
_entity_poly.pdbx_seq_one_letter_code
_entity_poly.pdbx_strand_id
1 'polypeptide(L)'
;MRAWPSPCPLPAAGGGIVAALLLFSVVTWAQTPIDPLKRPDEAPGEYTWQVGLGYTPSGQEGFAVDAFGQPYAYTLLSQEWRLTLVGTIHFGGGWKTGIEISQS
;
A
#
# COMPACT_ATOMS: atom_id res chain seq x y z
N MET A 1 18.50 31.95 37.45
CA MET A 1 18.78 30.50 37.32
C MET A 1 17.66 29.90 36.46
N ARG A 2 17.94 29.41 35.25
CA ARG A 2 16.95 28.78 34.35
C ARG A 2 17.14 27.27 34.42
N ALA A 3 16.09 26.55 34.81
CA ALA A 3 16.05 25.09 34.81
C ALA A 3 15.72 24.58 33.39
N TRP A 4 16.46 23.58 32.93
CA TRP A 4 16.15 22.84 31.70
C TRP A 4 15.05 21.80 31.98
N PRO A 5 14.10 21.56 31.07
CA PRO A 5 13.18 20.44 31.21
C PRO A 5 13.92 19.11 30.98
N SER A 6 13.68 18.15 31.86
CA SER A 6 14.19 16.78 31.77
C SER A 6 13.74 16.11 30.46
N PRO A 7 14.56 15.23 29.84
CA PRO A 7 14.12 14.48 28.66
C PRO A 7 12.92 13.59 29.03
N CYS A 8 11.88 13.65 28.20
CA CYS A 8 10.70 12.78 28.31
C CYS A 8 11.12 11.31 28.24
N PRO A 9 10.58 10.40 29.09
CA PRO A 9 10.81 8.98 28.90
C PRO A 9 10.09 8.52 27.63
N LEU A 10 10.85 8.02 26.66
CA LEU A 10 10.29 7.32 25.50
C LEU A 10 9.50 6.11 26.02
N PRO A 11 8.24 5.89 25.60
CA PRO A 11 7.53 4.68 25.96
C PRO A 11 8.29 3.47 25.42
N ALA A 12 8.36 2.41 26.23
CA ALA A 12 8.99 1.11 25.92
C ALA A 12 8.22 0.32 24.83
N ALA A 13 7.94 0.96 23.69
CA ALA A 13 7.17 0.42 22.57
C ALA A 13 7.99 -0.52 21.67
N GLY A 14 9.29 -0.70 21.94
CA GLY A 14 10.18 -1.54 21.12
C GLY A 14 9.79 -3.02 21.13
N GLY A 15 9.28 -3.55 22.24
CA GLY A 15 8.91 -4.96 22.35
C GLY A 15 7.71 -5.34 21.49
N GLY A 16 6.72 -4.45 21.35
CA GLY A 16 5.54 -4.68 20.54
C GLY A 16 5.83 -4.68 19.03
N ILE A 17 6.72 -3.79 18.58
CA ILE A 17 7.14 -3.71 17.18
C ILE A 17 7.95 -4.95 16.78
N VAL A 18 8.87 -5.39 17.65
CA VAL A 18 9.67 -6.60 17.40
C VAL A 18 8.78 -7.85 17.39
N ALA A 19 7.84 -7.97 18.32
CA ALA A 19 6.88 -9.07 18.32
C ALA A 19 5.99 -9.08 17.07
N ALA A 20 5.51 -7.91 16.61
CA ALA A 20 4.75 -7.79 15.38
C ALA A 20 5.58 -8.20 14.15
N LEU A 21 6.82 -7.73 14.03
CA LEU A 21 7.73 -8.10 12.94
C LEU A 21 8.01 -9.60 12.91
N LEU A 22 8.20 -10.21 14.08
CA LEU A 22 8.40 -11.66 14.20
C LEU A 22 7.14 -12.43 13.78
N LEU A 23 5.95 -12.01 14.19
CA LEU A 23 4.69 -12.61 13.76
C LEU A 23 4.47 -12.49 12.24
N PHE A 24 4.78 -11.34 11.65
CA PHE A 24 4.74 -11.16 10.20
C PHE A 24 5.74 -12.08 9.47
N SER A 25 6.95 -12.26 10.02
CA SER A 25 7.98 -13.12 9.42
C SER A 25 7.62 -14.60 9.41
N VAL A 26 6.83 -15.09 10.37
CA VAL A 26 6.37 -16.48 10.41
C VAL A 26 5.26 -16.74 9.38
N VAL A 27 4.42 -15.75 9.11
CA VAL A 27 3.32 -15.85 8.14
C VAL A 27 3.82 -15.86 6.69
N THR A 28 4.96 -15.22 6.39
CA THR A 28 5.49 -15.14 5.02
C THR A 28 6.06 -16.46 4.49
N TRP A 29 6.39 -17.43 5.36
CA TRP A 29 6.98 -18.71 4.95
C TRP A 29 5.97 -19.76 4.49
N ALA A 30 4.66 -19.49 4.61
CA ALA A 30 3.60 -20.45 4.26
C ALA A 30 2.96 -20.21 2.89
N GLN A 31 3.42 -19.23 2.10
CA GLN A 31 2.81 -18.97 0.79
C GLN A 31 3.33 -19.98 -0.24
N THR A 32 2.52 -21.00 -0.51
CA THR A 32 2.70 -21.87 -1.68
C THR A 32 2.80 -20.99 -2.93
N PRO A 33 3.75 -21.24 -3.85
CA PRO A 33 3.86 -20.48 -5.09
C PRO A 33 2.51 -20.41 -5.81
N ILE A 34 2.02 -19.19 -6.02
CA ILE A 34 0.80 -18.97 -6.78
C ILE A 34 1.14 -19.22 -8.24
N ASP A 35 0.53 -20.24 -8.84
CA ASP A 35 0.59 -20.45 -10.28
C ASP A 35 -0.34 -19.43 -10.96
N PRO A 36 0.20 -18.45 -11.71
CA PRO A 36 -0.59 -17.37 -12.31
C PRO A 36 -1.57 -17.86 -13.38
N LEU A 37 -1.37 -19.07 -13.92
CA LEU A 37 -2.22 -19.67 -14.95
C LEU A 37 -3.27 -20.61 -14.39
N LYS A 38 -3.11 -21.05 -13.14
CA LYS A 38 -4.08 -21.91 -12.46
C LYS A 38 -5.04 -21.05 -11.66
N ARG A 39 -6.32 -21.11 -12.02
CA ARG A 39 -7.37 -20.58 -11.15
C ARG A 39 -7.30 -21.32 -9.81
N PRO A 40 -7.22 -20.62 -8.66
CA PRO A 40 -7.33 -21.26 -7.36
C PRO A 40 -8.60 -22.11 -7.31
N ASP A 41 -8.54 -23.29 -6.70
CA ASP A 41 -9.75 -24.06 -6.42
C ASP A 41 -10.57 -23.26 -5.40
N GLU A 42 -11.71 -22.72 -5.84
CA GLU A 42 -12.60 -21.88 -5.03
C GLU A 42 -13.66 -22.78 -4.38
N ALA A 43 -13.42 -23.20 -3.14
CA ALA A 43 -14.39 -24.01 -2.40
C ALA A 43 -15.54 -23.13 -1.85
N PRO A 44 -16.79 -23.64 -1.80
CA PRO A 44 -17.90 -22.94 -1.17
C PRO A 44 -17.59 -22.59 0.29
N GLY A 45 -17.70 -21.31 0.66
CA GLY A 45 -17.40 -20.81 2.00
C GLY A 45 -15.98 -20.26 2.18
N GLU A 46 -15.19 -20.16 1.11
CA GLU A 46 -13.89 -19.50 1.15
C GLU A 46 -14.00 -17.97 1.17
N TYR A 47 -13.06 -17.37 1.92
CA TYR A 47 -12.90 -15.92 2.06
C TYR A 47 -11.54 -15.54 1.50
N THR A 48 -11.52 -14.68 0.49
CA THR A 48 -10.27 -14.18 -0.10
C THR A 48 -10.09 -12.71 0.24
N TRP A 49 -8.93 -12.36 0.79
CA TRP A 49 -8.50 -10.96 0.97
C TRP A 49 -7.27 -10.68 0.12
N GLN A 50 -7.32 -9.63 -0.68
CA GLN A 50 -6.22 -9.17 -1.53
C GLN A 50 -5.88 -7.73 -1.18
N VAL A 51 -4.59 -7.47 -0.98
CA VAL A 51 -4.04 -6.13 -0.77
C VAL A 51 -3.18 -5.79 -1.98
N GLY A 52 -3.50 -4.69 -2.65
CA GLY A 52 -2.77 -4.18 -3.80
C GLY A 52 -2.15 -2.83 -3.49
N LEU A 53 -0.90 -2.63 -3.91
CA LEU A 53 -0.22 -1.34 -3.90
C LEU A 53 0.23 -1.01 -5.33
N GLY A 54 -0.28 0.08 -5.87
CA GLY A 54 0.05 0.60 -7.19
C GLY A 54 0.78 1.94 -7.09
N TYR A 55 1.69 2.18 -8.02
CA TYR A 55 2.41 3.44 -8.17
C TYR A 55 2.40 3.84 -9.64
N THR A 56 1.88 5.04 -9.93
CA THR A 56 1.84 5.61 -11.27
C THR A 56 2.62 6.92 -11.29
N PRO A 57 3.87 6.91 -11.78
CA PRO A 57 4.60 8.14 -12.05
C PRO A 57 4.03 8.80 -13.31
N SER A 58 3.83 10.10 -13.26
CA SER A 58 3.47 10.90 -14.45
C SER A 58 4.24 12.21 -14.47
N GLY A 59 4.34 12.82 -15.64
CA GLY A 59 5.03 14.09 -15.79
C GLY A 59 4.78 14.72 -17.15
N GLN A 60 5.10 16.01 -17.24
CA GLN A 60 5.00 16.79 -18.46
C GLN A 60 6.20 17.72 -18.57
N GLU A 61 6.78 17.79 -19.77
CA GLU A 61 7.80 18.78 -20.11
C GLU A 61 7.17 19.87 -20.99
N GLY A 62 7.66 21.10 -20.86
CA GLY A 62 7.17 22.21 -21.64
C GLY A 62 8.10 23.41 -21.66
N PHE A 63 7.69 24.42 -22.42
CA PHE A 63 8.38 25.71 -22.51
C PHE A 63 7.41 26.82 -22.12
N ALA A 64 7.89 27.78 -21.34
CA ALA A 64 7.15 28.96 -20.94
C ALA A 64 8.05 30.20 -21.04
N VAL A 65 7.44 31.37 -20.90
CA VAL A 65 8.13 32.66 -20.93
C VAL A 65 7.92 33.32 -19.57
N ASP A 66 8.99 33.80 -18.96
CA ASP A 66 8.93 34.48 -17.67
C ASP A 66 8.39 35.92 -17.80
N ALA A 67 8.27 36.62 -16.66
CA ALA A 67 7.80 38.00 -16.63
C ALA A 67 8.71 39.01 -17.35
N PHE A 68 9.97 38.62 -17.65
CA PHE A 68 10.96 39.43 -18.34
C PHE A 68 11.10 39.06 -19.84
N GLY A 69 10.26 38.14 -20.34
CA GLY A 69 10.29 37.71 -21.74
C GLY A 69 11.34 36.63 -22.04
N GLN A 70 11.99 36.05 -21.03
CA GLN A 70 12.99 35.00 -21.23
C GLN A 70 12.30 33.63 -21.31
N PRO A 71 12.57 32.85 -22.39
CA PRO A 71 12.05 31.51 -22.49
C PRO A 71 12.78 30.57 -21.52
N TYR A 72 12.02 29.69 -20.86
CA TYR A 72 12.56 28.64 -20.00
C TYR A 72 11.84 27.31 -20.27
N ALA A 73 12.57 26.21 -20.07
CA ALA A 73 12.02 24.87 -20.06
C ALA A 73 11.60 24.49 -18.64
N TYR A 74 10.54 23.72 -18.50
CA TYR A 74 10.09 23.20 -17.22
C TYR A 74 9.71 21.73 -17.30
N THR A 75 9.81 21.05 -16.17
CA THR A 75 9.35 19.68 -15.96
C THR A 75 8.38 19.66 -14.79
N LEU A 76 7.15 19.23 -15.03
CA LEU A 76 6.15 18.92 -14.01
C LEU A 76 6.18 17.42 -13.74
N LEU A 77 6.18 17.05 -12.47
CA LEU A 77 6.13 15.65 -12.03
C LEU A 77 4.92 15.47 -11.12
N SER A 78 4.24 14.35 -11.27
CA SER A 78 3.13 13.92 -10.41
C SER A 78 3.33 12.44 -10.05
N GLN A 79 3.07 12.13 -8.79
CA GLN A 79 3.24 10.79 -8.23
C GLN A 79 1.93 10.36 -7.61
N GLU A 80 1.29 9.37 -8.20
CA GLU A 80 0.04 8.81 -7.70
C GLU A 80 0.31 7.44 -7.06
N TRP A 81 -0.17 7.27 -5.83
CA TRP A 81 -0.07 6.02 -5.08
C TRP A 81 -1.47 5.47 -4.89
N ARG A 82 -1.70 4.20 -5.22
CA ARG A 82 -3.00 3.57 -5.04
C ARG A 82 -2.90 2.39 -4.09
N LEU A 83 -3.60 2.45 -2.96
CA LEU A 83 -3.78 1.32 -2.06
C LEU A 83 -5.18 0.73 -2.27
N THR A 84 -5.26 -0.57 -2.53
CA THR A 84 -6.52 -1.28 -2.74
C THR A 84 -6.63 -2.47 -1.78
N LEU A 85 -7.79 -2.62 -1.14
CA LEU A 85 -8.17 -3.80 -0.37
C LEU A 85 -9.41 -4.41 -1.02
N VAL A 86 -9.30 -5.68 -1.42
CA VAL A 86 -10.42 -6.45 -2.00
C VAL A 86 -10.73 -7.63 -1.09
N GLY A 87 -11.97 -7.73 -0.64
CA GLY A 87 -12.51 -8.89 0.06
C GLY A 87 -13.54 -9.59 -0.80
N THR A 88 -13.40 -10.89 -1.04
CA THR A 88 -14.36 -11.70 -1.81
C THR A 88 -14.84 -12.88 -0.96
N ILE A 89 -16.13 -13.19 -1.04
CA ILE A 89 -16.78 -14.32 -0.40
C ILE A 89 -17.38 -15.21 -1.51
N HIS A 90 -17.05 -16.49 -1.46
CA HIS A 90 -17.55 -17.50 -2.40
C HIS A 90 -18.70 -18.28 -1.78
N PHE A 91 -19.87 -18.22 -2.42
CA PHE A 91 -21.05 -19.00 -2.04
C PHE A 91 -21.12 -20.29 -2.87
N GLY A 92 -21.80 -21.30 -2.33
CA GLY A 92 -22.12 -22.51 -3.08
C GLY A 92 -22.91 -22.21 -4.37
N GLY A 93 -22.73 -23.05 -5.39
CA GLY A 93 -23.43 -22.89 -6.68
C GLY A 93 -22.81 -21.84 -7.61
N GLY A 94 -21.55 -21.45 -7.40
CA GLY A 94 -20.80 -20.55 -8.30
C GLY A 94 -21.10 -19.06 -8.12
N TRP A 95 -21.83 -18.68 -7.07
CA TRP A 95 -22.10 -17.30 -6.72
C TRP A 95 -20.95 -16.69 -5.92
N LYS A 96 -20.56 -15.46 -6.22
CA LYS A 96 -19.55 -14.72 -5.45
C LYS A 96 -20.00 -13.28 -5.20
N THR A 97 -19.63 -12.74 -4.04
CA THR A 97 -19.78 -11.30 -3.73
C THR A 97 -18.45 -10.75 -3.24
N GLY A 98 -18.22 -9.45 -3.41
CA GLY A 98 -16.99 -8.82 -2.93
C GLY A 98 -17.15 -7.33 -2.66
N ILE A 99 -16.21 -6.81 -1.87
CA ILE A 99 -16.07 -5.41 -1.51
C ILE A 99 -14.67 -4.98 -1.92
N GLU A 100 -14.57 -3.86 -2.63
CA GLU A 100 -13.31 -3.18 -2.94
C GLU A 100 -13.30 -1.81 -2.28
N ILE A 101 -12.19 -1.50 -1.61
CA ILE A 101 -11.90 -0.18 -1.08
C ILE A 101 -10.57 0.25 -1.68
N SER A 102 -10.54 1.43 -2.31
CA SER A 102 -9.32 1.99 -2.88
C SER A 102 -9.09 3.43 -2.42
N GLN A 103 -7.84 3.75 -2.11
CA GLN A 103 -7.38 5.10 -1.78
C GLN A 103 -6.24 5.49 -2.74
N SER A 104 -6.31 6.72 -3.26
CA SER A 104 -5.35 7.34 -4.18
C SER A 104 -4.76 8.62 -3.57
#